data_AF-A0A7X5KR93-F1
#
_entry.id   AF-A0A7X5KR93-F1
#
_cell.length_a   1.000
_cell.length_b   1.000
_cell.length_c   1.000
_cell.angle_alpha   90.00
_cell.angle_beta   90.00
_cell.angle_gamma   90.00
#
_symmetry.space_group_name_H-M   'P 1'
#
loop_
_entity.id
_entity.type
_entity.pdbx_description
1 polymer ?
#
loop_
_entity_poly.entity_id
_entity_poly.type
_entity_poly.pdbx_seq_one_letter_code
_entity_poly.pdbx_strand_id
1 'polypeptide(L)'
;MAHEIAHCCLHMNPKTAENYIEFRTSIENKKDPVERSANIFAGELLMPSPILTKICSFRSISPYDLPLSSVFRIPIVRDDFKLTETILNNRTVNILNRKGCFTFKQLLCYSFNSIKRMKCIGEVTRGEIINLAYKYSISHNYISSYIDILLPIEKRTDTSNKSENGSPNINKHSNLKHIKREMLIGALTDFWRNGKYNELSFNLDENYCIQHIIKTTSVLDSNLCLQMLSNIEYVIQIVKCFEQVELSASFKTERECIVKLAYQIPSYIKNKAIYPFVWAYYAKKSRNKCYWLENLNRDIHFHEFVDCITNITDYAHKHLFSEIKKFIEWLSFDIDIISNDIFSILDSNDEHIKKLAYSYNLLYLIWALYDGDEVISKDDVCNIIGSERTDILWYIATKGYFNNSFCMYSNEFDVIFFGINYDYEEIKNIFAELSPVLILTEANSLLDNISVKKNISLKILSIELDKQYIINQSVCYKPNCFPRYLYSYILLNFFKTGYKIDNAQNAETIRLYMKSLFNKQEYISNRSIDAQIMQVGLLCDRGMYIHPLYVSVSNEIIAILKQYILVSKKERISFKELFDDLKLTLSDSQIKNRYMLKSIIDHYQICSYRTDRDYIYKT
;
A
#
# COMPACT_ATOMS: atom_id res chain seq x y z
N MET A 1 -26.67 -2.84 3.13
CA MET A 1 -26.22 -3.74 4.23
C MET A 1 -26.65 -3.21 5.59
N ALA A 2 -26.10 -2.09 6.10
CA ALA A 2 -26.53 -1.55 7.41
C ALA A 2 -28.06 -1.32 7.51
N HIS A 3 -28.69 -0.86 6.43
CA HIS A 3 -30.15 -0.73 6.31
C HIS A 3 -30.91 -2.06 6.47
N GLU A 4 -30.43 -3.12 5.83
CA GLU A 4 -31.06 -4.46 5.93
C GLU A 4 -30.86 -5.08 7.33
N ILE A 5 -29.69 -4.83 7.95
CA ILE A 5 -29.43 -5.21 9.34
C ILE A 5 -30.39 -4.47 10.27
N ALA A 6 -30.64 -3.18 10.01
CA ALA A 6 -31.59 -2.39 10.77
C ALA A 6 -33.00 -2.96 10.69
N HIS A 7 -33.43 -3.43 9.51
CA HIS A 7 -34.70 -4.14 9.35
C HIS A 7 -34.74 -5.39 10.24
N CYS A 8 -33.69 -6.21 10.27
CA CYS A 8 -33.63 -7.37 11.17
C CYS A 8 -33.71 -6.99 12.66
N CYS A 9 -33.11 -5.86 13.06
CA CYS A 9 -33.08 -5.41 14.45
C CYS A 9 -34.38 -4.69 14.90
N LEU A 10 -35.05 -3.99 13.99
CA LEU A 10 -36.25 -3.21 14.28
C LEU A 10 -37.55 -4.01 14.14
N HIS A 11 -37.54 -5.12 13.39
CA HIS A 11 -38.69 -6.02 13.21
C HIS A 11 -38.86 -7.11 14.29
N MET A 12 -38.30 -6.93 15.48
CA MET A 12 -38.65 -7.77 16.64
C MET A 12 -39.99 -7.34 17.26
N ASN A 13 -41.07 -7.45 16.50
CA ASN A 13 -42.42 -7.45 17.05
C ASN A 13 -42.82 -8.90 17.35
N PRO A 14 -43.08 -9.30 18.61
CA PRO A 14 -43.32 -10.71 19.00
C PRO A 14 -44.63 -11.32 18.45
N LYS A 15 -45.30 -10.67 17.49
CA LYS A 15 -46.60 -11.08 16.94
C LYS A 15 -46.64 -11.35 15.43
N THR A 16 -45.53 -11.21 14.71
CA THR A 16 -45.48 -11.55 13.27
C THR A 16 -44.29 -12.47 13.04
N ALA A 17 -44.57 -13.77 13.02
CA ALA A 17 -43.60 -14.85 12.91
C ALA A 17 -43.16 -15.14 11.46
N GLU A 18 -42.88 -14.11 10.66
CA GLU A 18 -42.38 -14.29 9.29
C GLU A 18 -41.13 -13.42 9.06
N ASN A 19 -40.04 -14.09 8.69
CA ASN A 19 -38.79 -13.46 8.27
C ASN A 19 -39.03 -12.71 6.96
N TYR A 20 -39.21 -11.39 7.04
CA TYR A 20 -39.45 -10.54 5.88
C TYR A 20 -38.12 -10.07 5.28
N ILE A 21 -37.78 -10.53 4.08
CA ILE A 21 -36.78 -9.91 3.20
C ILE A 21 -37.56 -9.32 2.03
N GLU A 22 -37.71 -8.00 1.99
CA GLU A 22 -38.40 -7.33 0.90
C GLU A 22 -37.44 -7.06 -0.26
N PHE A 23 -37.70 -7.63 -1.43
CA PHE A 23 -36.99 -7.26 -2.65
C PHE A 23 -37.67 -6.06 -3.29
N ARG A 24 -36.94 -4.94 -3.41
CA ARG A 24 -37.45 -3.65 -3.89
C ARG A 24 -38.06 -3.74 -5.29
N THR A 25 -39.38 -3.60 -5.38
CA THR A 25 -40.08 -3.25 -6.63
C THR A 25 -40.73 -1.88 -6.48
N SER A 26 -40.25 -0.90 -7.27
CA SER A 26 -40.88 0.37 -7.64
C SER A 26 -41.36 1.36 -6.55
N ILE A 27 -40.56 2.43 -6.39
CA ILE A 27 -40.93 3.87 -6.43
C ILE A 27 -41.86 4.49 -5.35
N GLU A 28 -42.65 3.76 -4.58
CA GLU A 28 -43.58 4.39 -3.61
C GLU A 28 -43.31 4.00 -2.15
N ASN A 29 -42.28 4.55 -1.50
CA ASN A 29 -42.14 4.42 -0.04
C ASN A 29 -41.39 5.59 0.65
N LYS A 30 -41.65 6.84 0.23
CA LYS A 30 -41.13 8.03 0.94
C LYS A 30 -41.84 8.34 2.28
N LYS A 31 -42.79 7.52 2.72
CA LYS A 31 -43.61 7.78 3.93
C LYS A 31 -43.71 6.60 4.90
N ASP A 32 -42.96 5.52 4.73
CA ASP A 32 -42.99 4.42 5.70
C ASP A 32 -42.13 4.76 6.94
N PRO A 33 -42.72 4.92 8.15
CA PRO A 33 -41.98 5.16 9.38
C PRO A 33 -41.00 4.04 9.74
N VAL A 34 -41.23 2.81 9.26
CA VAL A 34 -40.34 1.67 9.47
C VAL A 34 -39.05 1.85 8.65
N GLU A 35 -39.18 2.16 7.36
CA GLU A 35 -38.05 2.49 6.49
C GLU A 35 -37.24 3.69 7.01
N ARG A 36 -37.92 4.69 7.55
CA ARG A 36 -37.24 5.83 8.19
C ARG A 36 -36.45 5.40 9.42
N SER A 37 -37.01 4.51 10.25
CA SER A 37 -36.34 4.00 11.45
C SER A 37 -35.14 3.13 11.09
N ALA A 38 -35.26 2.30 10.04
CA ALA A 38 -34.16 1.49 9.52
C ALA A 38 -33.00 2.36 8.98
N ASN A 39 -33.31 3.45 8.28
CA ASN A 39 -32.30 4.41 7.83
C ASN A 39 -31.59 5.13 9.00
N ILE A 40 -32.33 5.51 10.06
CA ILE A 40 -31.75 6.14 11.26
C ILE A 40 -30.80 5.17 11.96
N PHE A 41 -31.26 3.94 12.22
CA PHE A 41 -30.44 2.90 12.85
C PHE A 41 -29.19 2.57 12.02
N ALA A 42 -29.32 2.47 10.70
CA ALA A 42 -28.18 2.27 9.81
C ALA A 42 -27.15 3.41 9.91
N GLY A 43 -27.63 4.65 10.04
CA GLY A 43 -26.79 5.83 10.27
C GLY A 43 -26.03 5.75 11.59
N GLU A 44 -26.70 5.39 12.68
CA GLU A 44 -26.09 5.24 14.01
C GLU A 44 -25.09 4.08 14.07
N LEU A 45 -25.36 2.99 13.34
CA LEU A 45 -24.46 1.85 13.22
C LEU A 45 -23.17 2.21 12.48
N LEU A 46 -23.28 3.02 11.42
CA LEU A 46 -22.13 3.45 10.61
C LEU A 46 -21.36 4.63 11.25
N MET A 47 -22.04 5.46 12.05
CA MET A 47 -21.44 6.59 12.76
C MET A 47 -21.84 6.57 14.25
N PRO A 48 -21.17 5.76 15.08
CA PRO A 48 -21.50 5.69 16.49
C PRO A 48 -21.28 7.03 17.20
N SER A 49 -22.32 7.54 17.86
CA SER A 49 -22.33 8.84 18.56
C SER A 49 -21.12 9.05 19.51
N PRO A 50 -20.67 8.05 20.31
CA PRO A 50 -19.49 8.21 21.17
C PRO A 50 -18.20 8.50 20.40
N ILE A 51 -18.04 7.89 19.21
CA ILE A 51 -16.84 8.03 18.36
C ILE A 51 -16.91 9.37 17.62
N LEU A 52 -18.08 9.71 17.07
CA LEU A 52 -18.32 10.97 16.38
C LEU A 52 -18.04 12.18 17.28
N THR A 53 -18.54 12.13 18.52
CA THR A 53 -18.34 13.21 19.50
C THR A 53 -16.85 13.40 19.84
N LYS A 54 -16.08 12.30 19.94
CA LYS A 54 -14.64 12.34 20.22
C LYS A 54 -13.82 12.92 19.07
N ILE A 55 -14.22 12.65 17.82
CA ILE A 55 -13.57 13.19 16.62
C ILE A 55 -13.87 14.69 16.46
N CYS A 56 -15.14 15.09 16.60
CA CYS A 56 -15.55 16.48 16.47
C CYS A 56 -14.92 17.39 17.54
N SER A 57 -14.79 16.89 18.78
CA SER A 57 -14.16 17.63 19.89
C SER A 57 -12.64 17.75 19.77
N PHE A 58 -11.95 16.77 19.18
CA PHE A 58 -10.48 16.78 19.07
C PHE A 58 -9.94 17.72 17.96
N ARG A 59 -10.74 17.99 16.91
CA ARG A 59 -10.24 18.71 15.72
C ARG A 59 -10.94 20.03 15.39
N SER A 60 -11.89 20.51 16.21
CA SER A 60 -12.74 21.66 15.86
C SER A 60 -13.37 21.53 14.46
N ILE A 61 -13.61 20.29 14.03
CA ILE A 61 -14.13 19.95 12.72
C ILE A 61 -15.65 20.04 12.77
N SER A 62 -16.22 20.73 11.79
CA SER A 62 -17.65 20.79 11.60
C SER A 62 -18.15 19.42 11.14
N PRO A 63 -19.33 18.94 11.59
CA PRO A 63 -19.89 17.65 11.16
C PRO A 63 -20.13 17.53 9.64
N TYR A 64 -19.93 18.61 8.89
CA TYR A 64 -20.10 18.71 7.44
C TYR A 64 -18.78 18.64 6.64
N ASP A 65 -17.63 18.47 7.30
CA ASP A 65 -16.34 18.50 6.60
C ASP A 65 -15.98 17.13 5.96
N LEU A 66 -15.32 17.18 4.79
CA LEU A 66 -14.77 16.02 4.06
C LEU A 66 -14.04 14.97 4.93
N PRO A 67 -13.27 15.34 5.97
CA PRO A 67 -12.52 14.37 6.77
C PRO A 67 -13.41 13.30 7.44
N LEU A 68 -14.64 13.64 7.87
CA LEU A 68 -15.52 12.68 8.53
C LEU A 68 -15.99 11.56 7.60
N SER A 69 -16.31 11.91 6.34
CA SER A 69 -16.72 10.93 5.32
C SER A 69 -15.60 9.92 5.00
N SER A 70 -14.34 10.39 4.99
CA SER A 70 -13.19 9.52 4.79
C SER A 70 -12.92 8.59 5.98
N VAL A 71 -13.16 9.06 7.20
CA VAL A 71 -12.96 8.28 8.44
C VAL A 71 -14.01 7.18 8.57
N PHE A 72 -15.29 7.49 8.32
CA PHE A 72 -16.38 6.53 8.45
C PHE A 72 -16.71 5.77 7.16
N ARG A 73 -16.00 6.07 6.05
CA ARG A 73 -16.21 5.48 4.71
C ARG A 73 -17.68 5.54 4.25
N ILE A 74 -18.34 6.64 4.57
CA ILE A 74 -19.73 6.91 4.15
C ILE A 74 -19.74 7.95 3.03
N PRO A 75 -20.68 7.88 2.08
CA PRO A 75 -20.83 8.90 1.06
C PRO A 75 -21.12 10.25 1.72
N ILE A 76 -20.48 11.32 1.26
CA ILE A 76 -20.87 12.68 1.66
C ILE A 76 -22.28 12.88 1.11
N VAL A 77 -23.26 13.03 2.00
CA VAL A 77 -24.54 13.63 1.63
C VAL A 77 -24.24 15.11 1.38
N ARG A 78 -23.82 15.46 0.16
CA ARG A 78 -23.71 16.86 -0.28
C ARG A 78 -25.12 17.39 -0.55
N ASP A 79 -25.90 17.48 0.51
CA ASP A 79 -27.06 18.36 0.51
C ASP A 79 -26.63 19.70 1.14
N ASP A 80 -26.71 20.73 0.30
CA ASP A 80 -27.15 22.07 0.67
C ASP A 80 -26.15 23.01 1.37
N PHE A 81 -25.37 23.76 0.57
CA PHE A 81 -24.78 25.03 1.02
C PHE A 81 -25.88 25.93 1.60
N LYS A 82 -25.82 26.19 2.91
CA LYS A 82 -26.70 27.18 3.55
C LYS A 82 -26.44 28.56 2.95
N LEU A 83 -27.51 29.31 2.72
CA LEU A 83 -27.40 30.72 2.30
C LEU A 83 -26.82 31.52 3.45
N THR A 84 -25.52 31.81 3.39
CA THR A 84 -24.80 32.61 4.39
C THR A 84 -24.62 34.05 3.94
N GLU A 85 -24.40 34.93 4.91
CA GLU A 85 -24.18 36.38 4.71
C GLU A 85 -22.93 36.70 3.84
N THR A 86 -22.06 35.70 3.65
CA THR A 86 -20.88 35.79 2.78
C THR A 86 -21.20 35.69 1.28
N ILE A 87 -22.41 35.26 0.91
CA ILE A 87 -22.81 34.98 -0.48
C ILE A 87 -23.92 35.93 -0.96
N LEU A 88 -24.82 36.34 -0.06
CA LEU A 88 -25.92 37.28 -0.33
C LEU A 88 -26.05 38.26 0.84
N ASN A 89 -26.55 39.47 0.59
CA ASN A 89 -26.73 40.45 1.67
C ASN A 89 -27.76 39.97 2.72
N ASN A 90 -27.60 40.42 3.98
CA ASN A 90 -28.36 39.94 5.15
C ASN A 90 -29.88 40.09 4.99
N ARG A 91 -30.33 41.12 4.27
CA ARG A 91 -31.75 41.34 4.02
C ARG A 91 -32.33 40.24 3.12
N THR A 92 -31.55 39.78 2.15
CA THR A 92 -31.92 38.74 1.18
C THR A 92 -31.96 37.36 1.83
N VAL A 93 -30.92 37.04 2.60
CA VAL A 93 -30.84 35.78 3.37
C VAL A 93 -32.04 35.67 4.32
N ASN A 94 -32.38 36.74 5.04
CA ASN A 94 -33.52 36.74 5.96
C ASN A 94 -34.88 36.60 5.27
N ILE A 95 -35.06 37.16 4.06
CA ILE A 95 -36.30 37.01 3.28
C ILE A 95 -36.44 35.58 2.75
N LEU A 96 -35.36 34.99 2.25
CA LEU A 96 -35.34 33.62 1.72
C LEU A 96 -35.57 32.60 2.85
N ASN A 97 -34.91 32.78 4.00
CA ASN A 97 -35.12 31.97 5.19
C ASN A 97 -36.58 32.03 5.68
N ARG A 98 -37.20 33.21 5.71
CA ARG A 98 -38.63 33.37 6.07
C ARG A 98 -39.60 32.70 5.09
N LYS A 99 -39.15 32.37 3.88
CA LYS A 99 -39.92 31.65 2.85
C LYS A 99 -39.59 30.17 2.78
N GLY A 100 -38.80 29.65 3.74
CA GLY A 100 -38.43 28.24 3.80
C GLY A 100 -37.28 27.86 2.86
N CYS A 101 -36.58 28.85 2.28
CA CYS A 101 -35.44 28.67 1.40
C CYS A 101 -34.16 28.97 2.17
N PHE A 102 -33.50 27.92 2.66
CA PHE A 102 -32.33 28.02 3.54
C PHE A 102 -31.03 27.69 2.80
N THR A 103 -31.12 27.20 1.56
CA THR A 103 -30.01 26.55 0.87
C THR A 103 -29.92 26.97 -0.60
N PHE A 104 -28.72 26.95 -1.18
CA PHE A 104 -28.51 27.37 -2.56
C PHE A 104 -29.23 26.45 -3.57
N LYS A 105 -29.36 25.15 -3.24
CA LYS A 105 -30.13 24.17 -4.02
C LYS A 105 -31.62 24.50 -4.01
N GLN A 106 -32.19 24.83 -2.85
CA GLN A 106 -33.58 25.27 -2.73
C GLN A 106 -33.83 26.54 -3.54
N LEU A 107 -32.89 27.49 -3.54
CA LEU A 107 -32.97 28.72 -4.34
C LEU A 107 -33.00 28.42 -5.85
N LEU A 108 -32.19 27.47 -6.31
CA LEU A 108 -32.15 27.03 -7.72
C LEU A 108 -33.41 26.26 -8.15
N CYS A 109 -34.19 25.73 -7.20
CA CYS A 109 -35.46 25.05 -7.46
C CYS A 109 -36.66 26.00 -7.55
N TYR A 110 -36.52 27.29 -7.21
CA TYR A 110 -37.59 28.27 -7.43
C TYR A 110 -37.66 28.69 -8.91
N SER A 111 -38.85 28.61 -9.52
CA SER A 111 -39.08 29.19 -10.85
C SER A 111 -38.83 30.70 -10.84
N PHE A 112 -38.38 31.26 -11.97
CA PHE A 112 -38.18 32.71 -12.10
C PHE A 112 -39.46 33.50 -11.76
N ASN A 113 -40.63 33.00 -12.15
CA ASN A 113 -41.92 33.59 -11.80
C ASN A 113 -42.24 33.51 -10.30
N SER A 114 -41.77 32.46 -9.61
CA SER A 114 -41.89 32.34 -8.15
C SER A 114 -40.97 33.35 -7.43
N ILE A 115 -39.75 33.55 -7.90
CA ILE A 115 -38.81 34.59 -7.39
C ILE A 115 -39.35 35.99 -7.72
N LYS A 116 -39.95 36.17 -8.90
CA LYS A 116 -40.55 37.44 -9.35
C LYS A 116 -41.77 37.85 -8.52
N ARG A 117 -42.52 36.88 -7.99
CA ARG A 117 -43.71 37.08 -7.14
C ARG A 117 -43.39 37.27 -5.65
N MET A 118 -42.13 37.12 -5.21
CA MET A 118 -41.73 37.41 -3.83
C MET A 118 -41.72 38.93 -3.60
N LYS A 119 -42.81 39.46 -3.04
CA LYS A 119 -43.13 40.91 -2.88
C LYS A 119 -42.14 41.76 -2.04
N CYS A 120 -40.92 41.30 -1.75
CA CYS A 120 -39.98 42.03 -0.88
C CYS A 120 -38.51 41.98 -1.34
N ILE A 121 -38.19 41.37 -2.48
CA ILE A 121 -36.83 41.30 -3.02
C ILE A 121 -36.71 42.42 -4.07
N GLY A 122 -35.92 43.46 -3.78
CA GLY A 122 -35.72 44.60 -4.68
C GLY A 122 -35.08 44.20 -6.01
N GLU A 123 -35.30 45.01 -7.07
CA GLU A 123 -34.79 44.77 -8.43
C GLU A 123 -33.27 44.50 -8.48
N VAL A 124 -32.49 45.22 -7.67
CA VAL A 124 -31.03 45.05 -7.55
C VAL A 124 -30.66 43.66 -7.03
N THR A 125 -31.35 43.21 -5.99
CA THR A 125 -31.15 41.90 -5.35
C THR A 125 -31.59 40.74 -6.24
N ARG A 126 -32.61 40.96 -7.07
CA ARG A 126 -33.03 40.01 -8.11
C ARG A 126 -31.95 39.84 -9.17
N GLY A 127 -31.30 40.93 -9.59
CA GLY A 127 -30.16 40.91 -10.50
C GLY A 127 -28.96 40.14 -9.95
N GLU A 128 -28.64 40.30 -8.66
CA GLU A 128 -27.53 39.61 -8.00
C GLU A 128 -27.70 38.09 -7.96
N ILE A 129 -28.92 37.60 -7.64
CA ILE A 129 -29.24 36.16 -7.61
C ILE A 129 -29.09 35.53 -9.01
N ILE A 130 -29.55 36.24 -10.05
CA ILE A 130 -29.46 35.77 -11.44
C ILE A 130 -28.00 35.72 -11.91
N ASN A 131 -27.20 36.74 -11.58
CA ASN A 131 -25.80 36.85 -12.01
C ASN A 131 -24.91 35.80 -11.30
N LEU A 132 -25.22 35.44 -10.05
CA LEU A 132 -24.56 34.34 -9.32
C LEU A 132 -24.88 32.96 -9.92
N ALA A 133 -26.15 32.69 -10.26
CA ALA A 133 -26.54 31.45 -10.93
C ALA A 133 -25.87 31.31 -12.31
N TYR A 134 -25.71 32.43 -13.02
CA TYR A 134 -25.05 32.51 -14.33
C TYR A 134 -23.52 32.31 -14.28
N LYS A 135 -22.83 32.94 -13.31
CA LYS A 135 -21.38 32.75 -13.10
C LYS A 135 -21.02 31.31 -12.73
N TYR A 136 -21.89 30.64 -11.96
CA TYR A 136 -21.68 29.25 -11.56
C TYR A 136 -21.87 28.25 -12.72
N SER A 137 -22.74 28.56 -13.69
CA SER A 137 -22.88 27.76 -14.92
C SER A 137 -21.73 27.93 -15.90
N ILE A 138 -21.11 29.12 -15.96
CA ILE A 138 -20.00 29.39 -16.88
C ILE A 138 -18.70 28.72 -16.44
N SER A 139 -18.45 28.60 -15.12
CA SER A 139 -17.24 27.97 -14.60
C SER A 139 -17.12 26.46 -14.86
N HIS A 140 -18.14 25.83 -15.47
CA HIS A 140 -18.18 24.39 -15.80
C HIS A 140 -18.29 24.07 -17.31
N ASN A 141 -18.17 25.09 -18.17
CA ASN A 141 -17.55 25.08 -19.50
C ASN A 141 -18.05 24.15 -20.65
N TYR A 142 -19.36 23.85 -20.82
CA TYR A 142 -19.86 23.31 -22.11
C TYR A 142 -21.23 23.83 -22.62
N ILE A 143 -21.85 24.84 -21.99
CA ILE A 143 -23.14 25.43 -22.43
C ILE A 143 -22.97 26.78 -23.16
N SER A 144 -22.06 26.90 -24.11
CA SER A 144 -22.00 28.10 -24.97
C SER A 144 -22.96 27.94 -26.16
N SER A 145 -22.86 26.86 -26.92
CA SER A 145 -23.62 26.64 -28.16
C SER A 145 -25.15 26.62 -27.98
N TYR A 146 -25.70 25.92 -26.99
CA TYR A 146 -27.16 25.85 -26.77
C TYR A 146 -27.79 27.18 -26.32
N ILE A 147 -27.06 27.96 -25.52
CA ILE A 147 -27.48 29.28 -25.03
C ILE A 147 -27.26 30.35 -26.12
N ASP A 148 -26.20 30.23 -26.90
CA ASP A 148 -25.89 31.09 -28.05
C ASP A 148 -26.83 30.89 -29.25
N ILE A 149 -27.70 29.87 -29.25
CA ILE A 149 -28.76 29.68 -30.26
C ILE A 149 -30.11 30.21 -29.78
N LEU A 150 -30.41 30.09 -28.48
CA LEU A 150 -31.66 30.60 -27.91
C LEU A 150 -31.62 32.12 -27.68
N LEU A 151 -30.44 32.70 -27.41
CA LEU A 151 -30.26 34.15 -27.22
C LEU A 151 -30.39 35.00 -28.49
N PRO A 152 -29.94 34.59 -29.69
CA PRO A 152 -30.17 35.35 -30.94
C PRO A 152 -31.61 35.32 -31.43
N ILE A 153 -32.39 34.28 -31.07
CA ILE A 153 -33.85 34.28 -31.27
C ILE A 153 -34.50 35.34 -30.37
N GLU A 154 -33.87 35.68 -29.25
CA GLU A 154 -34.25 36.80 -28.38
C GLU A 154 -33.73 38.17 -28.85
N LYS A 155 -32.54 38.25 -29.47
CA LYS A 155 -31.83 39.51 -29.78
C LYS A 155 -31.84 39.99 -31.24
N ARG A 156 -32.18 39.17 -32.25
CA ARG A 156 -32.18 39.61 -33.66
C ARG A 156 -33.34 40.51 -34.10
N THR A 157 -34.18 41.00 -33.20
CA THR A 157 -35.17 42.06 -33.51
C THR A 157 -34.79 43.44 -32.98
N ASP A 158 -33.66 43.59 -32.31
CA ASP A 158 -33.26 44.89 -31.72
C ASP A 158 -32.51 45.82 -32.68
N THR A 159 -32.15 45.39 -33.91
CA THR A 159 -31.34 46.22 -34.84
C THR A 159 -32.06 46.72 -36.09
N SER A 160 -33.38 46.61 -36.21
CA SER A 160 -34.12 47.32 -37.25
C SER A 160 -35.25 48.14 -36.63
N ASN A 161 -34.90 49.33 -36.12
CA ASN A 161 -35.72 50.54 -36.21
C ASN A 161 -34.93 51.75 -35.69
N LYS A 162 -34.10 52.35 -36.56
CA LYS A 162 -33.98 53.81 -36.59
C LYS A 162 -34.92 54.30 -37.69
N SER A 163 -36.15 54.68 -37.32
CA SER A 163 -36.80 55.95 -37.72
C SER A 163 -38.32 55.89 -37.53
N GLU A 164 -38.77 56.83 -36.69
CA GLU A 164 -39.97 57.65 -36.81
C GLU A 164 -41.39 57.07 -36.60
N ASN A 165 -41.97 57.60 -35.52
CA ASN A 165 -43.37 57.95 -35.28
C ASN A 165 -44.42 56.84 -35.05
N GLY A 166 -44.81 56.70 -33.78
CA GLY A 166 -46.23 56.68 -33.37
C GLY A 166 -46.93 55.32 -33.20
N SER A 167 -47.10 54.91 -31.93
CA SER A 167 -48.20 54.05 -31.41
C SER A 167 -48.07 52.50 -31.59
N PRO A 168 -48.84 51.68 -30.84
CA PRO A 168 -48.34 50.66 -29.91
C PRO A 168 -48.14 49.28 -30.57
N ASN A 169 -46.94 48.71 -30.47
CA ASN A 169 -46.62 47.42 -31.10
C ASN A 169 -46.10 46.35 -30.12
N ILE A 170 -46.58 46.35 -28.87
CA ILE A 170 -46.17 45.38 -27.84
C ILE A 170 -46.75 43.96 -28.12
N ASN A 171 -47.83 43.83 -28.91
CA ASN A 171 -48.46 42.53 -29.21
C ASN A 171 -47.93 41.78 -30.44
N LYS A 172 -47.10 42.39 -31.31
CA LYS A 172 -46.56 41.68 -32.50
C LYS A 172 -45.32 40.83 -32.19
N HIS A 173 -44.49 41.26 -31.22
CA HIS A 173 -43.23 40.59 -30.90
C HIS A 173 -43.39 39.29 -30.08
N SER A 174 -44.38 39.20 -29.19
CA SER A 174 -44.73 37.95 -28.48
C SER A 174 -45.32 36.91 -29.43
N ASN A 175 -46.13 37.35 -30.40
CA ASN A 175 -46.71 36.49 -31.42
C ASN A 175 -45.64 35.94 -32.38
N LEU A 176 -44.66 36.74 -32.82
CA LEU A 176 -43.54 36.27 -33.65
C LEU A 176 -42.63 35.24 -32.92
N LYS A 177 -42.40 35.43 -31.62
CA LYS A 177 -41.69 34.46 -30.76
C LYS A 177 -42.44 33.12 -30.65
N HIS A 178 -43.78 33.18 -30.50
CA HIS A 178 -44.63 31.98 -30.52
C HIS A 178 -44.64 31.31 -31.89
N ILE A 179 -44.78 32.07 -32.98
CA ILE A 179 -44.89 31.55 -34.35
C ILE A 179 -43.63 30.75 -34.75
N LYS A 180 -42.41 31.25 -34.51
CA LYS A 180 -41.18 30.51 -34.85
C LYS A 180 -40.99 29.24 -34.01
N ARG A 181 -41.45 29.26 -32.76
CA ARG A 181 -41.43 28.11 -31.86
C ARG A 181 -42.41 27.03 -32.28
N GLU A 182 -43.63 27.41 -32.63
CA GLU A 182 -44.64 26.52 -33.20
C GLU A 182 -44.18 25.94 -34.54
N MET A 183 -43.47 26.72 -35.36
CA MET A 183 -42.87 26.22 -36.60
C MET A 183 -41.77 25.18 -36.35
N LEU A 184 -40.90 25.38 -35.35
CA LEU A 184 -39.86 24.42 -34.97
C LEU A 184 -40.47 23.14 -34.37
N ILE A 185 -41.44 23.29 -33.46
CA ILE A 185 -42.20 22.18 -32.87
C ILE A 185 -42.94 21.42 -33.97
N GLY A 186 -43.57 22.12 -34.92
CA GLY A 186 -44.24 21.56 -36.08
C GLY A 186 -43.28 20.76 -36.96
N ALA A 187 -42.12 21.32 -37.32
CA ALA A 187 -41.11 20.63 -38.13
C ALA A 187 -40.57 19.36 -37.46
N LEU A 188 -40.28 19.40 -36.16
CA LEU A 188 -39.83 18.22 -35.40
C LEU A 188 -40.96 17.19 -35.24
N THR A 189 -42.20 17.63 -35.03
CA THR A 189 -43.37 16.75 -34.97
C THR A 189 -43.61 16.07 -36.32
N ASP A 190 -43.48 16.80 -37.43
CA ASP A 190 -43.61 16.27 -38.78
C ASP A 190 -42.48 15.30 -39.11
N PHE A 191 -41.24 15.60 -38.70
CA PHE A 191 -40.13 14.66 -38.83
C PHE A 191 -40.39 13.36 -38.04
N TRP A 192 -40.82 13.44 -36.78
CA TRP A 192 -41.07 12.25 -35.97
C TRP A 192 -42.30 11.45 -36.39
N ARG A 193 -43.27 12.09 -37.06
CA ARG A 193 -44.46 11.40 -37.60
C ARG A 193 -44.24 10.83 -39.00
N ASN A 194 -43.55 11.56 -39.87
CA ASN A 194 -43.50 11.29 -41.31
C ASN A 194 -42.06 11.10 -41.85
N GLY A 195 -41.05 11.16 -40.99
CA GLY A 195 -39.64 10.97 -41.32
C GLY A 195 -38.98 12.10 -42.10
N LYS A 196 -39.70 13.21 -42.35
CA LYS A 196 -39.22 14.37 -43.13
C LYS A 196 -39.83 15.66 -42.61
N TYR A 197 -39.07 16.75 -42.69
CA TYR A 197 -39.55 18.12 -42.50
C TYR A 197 -39.06 18.98 -43.68
N ASN A 198 -39.68 20.13 -43.90
CA ASN A 198 -39.30 21.01 -45.00
C ASN A 198 -38.04 21.81 -44.62
N GLU A 199 -36.86 21.30 -44.99
CA GLU A 199 -35.56 21.91 -44.68
C GLU A 199 -35.38 23.31 -45.30
N LEU A 200 -36.10 23.62 -46.39
CA LEU A 200 -36.08 24.94 -47.05
C LEU A 200 -36.77 26.04 -46.21
N SER A 201 -37.50 25.65 -45.15
CA SER A 201 -38.18 26.58 -44.23
C SER A 201 -37.23 27.17 -43.18
N PHE A 202 -36.01 26.65 -43.09
CA PHE A 202 -35.05 26.94 -42.04
C PHE A 202 -33.68 27.27 -42.66
N ASN A 203 -32.89 28.10 -41.98
CA ASN A 203 -31.52 28.37 -42.41
C ASN A 203 -30.55 27.24 -42.00
N LEU A 204 -29.29 27.31 -42.43
CA LEU A 204 -28.27 26.28 -42.19
C LEU A 204 -28.03 26.01 -40.69
N ASP A 205 -27.98 27.05 -39.87
CA ASP A 205 -27.75 26.92 -38.43
C ASP A 205 -28.98 26.31 -37.74
N GLU A 206 -30.19 26.71 -38.15
CA GLU A 206 -31.46 26.16 -37.67
C GLU A 206 -31.62 24.68 -38.06
N ASN A 207 -31.28 24.31 -39.30
CA ASN A 207 -31.28 22.93 -39.76
C ASN A 207 -30.24 22.08 -39.01
N TYR A 208 -29.03 22.59 -38.77
CA TYR A 208 -28.02 21.90 -37.96
C TYR A 208 -28.55 21.59 -36.55
N CYS A 209 -29.25 22.53 -35.93
CA CYS A 209 -29.87 22.33 -34.61
C CYS A 209 -31.00 21.30 -34.63
N ILE A 210 -31.89 21.35 -35.63
CA ILE A 210 -32.98 20.37 -35.79
C ILE A 210 -32.39 18.97 -35.94
N GLN A 211 -31.35 18.79 -36.76
CA GLN A 211 -30.66 17.51 -36.93
C GLN A 211 -30.03 17.00 -35.62
N HIS A 212 -29.47 17.90 -34.81
CA HIS A 212 -28.90 17.53 -33.51
C HIS A 212 -29.97 17.10 -32.48
N ILE A 213 -31.14 17.75 -32.50
CA ILE A 213 -32.31 17.40 -31.67
C ILE A 213 -32.90 16.06 -32.11
N ILE A 214 -33.00 15.82 -33.42
CA ILE A 214 -33.42 14.54 -33.99
C ILE A 214 -32.49 13.41 -33.54
N LYS A 215 -31.17 13.63 -33.60
CA LYS A 215 -30.20 12.62 -33.15
C LYS A 215 -30.34 12.29 -31.66
N THR A 216 -30.63 13.29 -30.83
CA THR A 216 -30.83 13.10 -29.37
C THR A 216 -32.12 12.37 -29.02
N THR A 217 -33.15 12.39 -29.88
CA THR A 217 -34.37 11.59 -29.64
C THR A 217 -34.18 10.08 -29.65
N SER A 218 -33.09 9.58 -30.25
CA SER A 218 -32.74 8.16 -30.15
C SER A 218 -32.44 7.70 -28.72
N VAL A 219 -32.15 8.64 -27.81
CA VAL A 219 -31.76 8.37 -26.42
C VAL A 219 -32.88 8.67 -25.42
N LEU A 220 -33.75 9.65 -25.70
CA LEU A 220 -34.62 10.26 -24.67
C LEU A 220 -36.11 10.33 -24.97
N ASP A 221 -36.57 9.63 -26.02
CA ASP A 221 -37.97 9.65 -26.47
C ASP A 221 -38.39 11.02 -27.06
N SER A 222 -39.09 10.97 -28.19
CA SER A 222 -39.54 12.15 -28.92
C SER A 222 -40.50 13.03 -28.12
N ASN A 223 -41.30 12.45 -27.22
CA ASN A 223 -42.25 13.22 -26.42
C ASN A 223 -41.57 14.08 -25.37
N LEU A 224 -40.47 13.59 -24.79
CA LEU A 224 -39.70 14.36 -23.82
C LEU A 224 -39.04 15.57 -24.50
N CYS A 225 -38.45 15.38 -25.69
CA CYS A 225 -37.88 16.47 -26.48
C CYS A 225 -38.92 17.52 -26.91
N LEU A 226 -40.16 17.11 -27.25
CA LEU A 226 -41.26 18.03 -27.52
C LEU A 226 -41.67 18.83 -26.29
N GLN A 227 -41.74 18.18 -25.13
CA GLN A 227 -42.07 18.84 -23.85
C GLN A 227 -40.99 19.85 -23.45
N MET A 228 -39.72 19.55 -23.73
CA MET A 228 -38.59 20.46 -23.52
C MET A 228 -38.69 21.74 -24.37
N LEU A 229 -39.04 21.60 -25.66
CA LEU A 229 -39.22 22.75 -26.55
C LEU A 229 -40.48 23.54 -26.20
N SER A 230 -41.50 22.88 -25.65
CA SER A 230 -42.75 23.47 -25.18
C SER A 230 -42.64 24.15 -23.80
N ASN A 231 -41.57 23.90 -23.04
CA ASN A 231 -41.25 24.62 -21.80
C ASN A 231 -39.74 24.94 -21.67
N ILE A 232 -39.34 26.11 -22.18
CA ILE A 232 -37.97 26.66 -22.06
C ILE A 232 -37.44 26.66 -20.61
N GLU A 233 -38.32 26.71 -19.62
CA GLU A 233 -37.99 26.71 -18.20
C GLU A 233 -37.30 25.40 -17.72
N TYR A 234 -37.49 24.27 -18.41
CA TYR A 234 -36.83 22.99 -18.11
C TYR A 234 -35.53 22.77 -18.89
N VAL A 235 -35.26 23.57 -19.93
CA VAL A 235 -34.09 23.39 -20.82
C VAL A 235 -32.79 23.44 -20.03
N ILE A 236 -32.65 24.36 -19.07
CA ILE A 236 -31.43 24.50 -18.26
C ILE A 236 -31.22 23.30 -17.31
N GLN A 237 -32.29 22.78 -16.70
CA GLN A 237 -32.20 21.63 -15.79
C GLN A 237 -31.88 20.34 -16.53
N ILE A 238 -32.44 20.20 -17.73
CA ILE A 238 -32.23 19.01 -18.55
C ILE A 238 -30.88 19.08 -19.28
N VAL A 239 -30.40 20.26 -19.72
CA VAL A 239 -29.02 20.46 -20.21
C VAL A 239 -27.98 20.12 -19.13
N LYS A 240 -28.26 20.43 -17.85
CA LYS A 240 -27.41 19.98 -16.73
C LYS A 240 -27.43 18.45 -16.53
N CYS A 241 -28.58 17.78 -16.75
CA CYS A 241 -28.62 16.32 -16.80
C CYS A 241 -27.85 15.76 -18.00
N PHE A 242 -27.93 16.41 -19.16
CA PHE A 242 -27.19 16.03 -20.36
C PHE A 242 -25.68 16.18 -20.19
N GLU A 243 -25.20 17.26 -19.59
CA GLU A 243 -23.77 17.43 -19.27
C GLU A 243 -23.28 16.31 -18.35
N GLN A 244 -24.07 15.90 -17.35
CA GLN A 244 -23.71 14.77 -16.48
C GLN A 244 -23.67 13.42 -17.23
N VAL A 245 -24.62 13.19 -18.15
CA VAL A 245 -24.66 11.97 -18.97
C VAL A 245 -23.53 11.96 -20.01
N GLU A 246 -23.23 13.07 -20.66
CA GLU A 246 -22.18 13.21 -21.68
C GLU A 246 -20.76 13.21 -21.07
N LEU A 247 -20.58 13.83 -19.90
CA LEU A 247 -19.36 13.67 -19.09
C LEU A 247 -19.19 12.20 -18.68
N SER A 248 -20.24 11.53 -18.21
CA SER A 248 -20.16 10.10 -17.87
C SER A 248 -19.80 9.22 -19.08
N ALA A 249 -20.28 9.57 -20.28
CA ALA A 249 -19.98 8.84 -21.52
C ALA A 249 -18.56 9.09 -22.04
N SER A 250 -18.06 10.34 -21.98
CA SER A 250 -16.69 10.70 -22.38
C SER A 250 -15.63 10.15 -21.42
N PHE A 251 -15.88 10.20 -20.11
CA PHE A 251 -14.99 9.57 -19.12
C PHE A 251 -15.06 8.05 -19.15
N LYS A 252 -16.21 7.47 -19.51
CA LYS A 252 -16.30 6.02 -19.79
C LYS A 252 -15.44 5.63 -20.99
N THR A 253 -15.46 6.41 -22.07
CA THR A 253 -14.61 6.15 -23.25
C THR A 253 -13.12 6.36 -22.97
N GLU A 254 -12.72 7.40 -22.24
CA GLU A 254 -11.32 7.58 -21.81
C GLU A 254 -10.85 6.44 -20.89
N ARG A 255 -11.70 6.01 -19.94
CA ARG A 255 -11.42 4.88 -19.06
C ARG A 255 -11.26 3.57 -19.81
N GLU A 256 -12.17 3.26 -20.74
CA GLU A 256 -12.07 2.09 -21.60
C GLU A 256 -10.81 2.11 -22.47
N CYS A 257 -10.39 3.28 -22.95
CA CYS A 257 -9.14 3.45 -23.68
C CYS A 257 -7.91 3.16 -22.80
N ILE A 258 -7.88 3.69 -21.59
CA ILE A 258 -6.80 3.45 -20.63
C ILE A 258 -6.73 1.98 -20.22
N VAL A 259 -7.88 1.35 -19.96
CA VAL A 259 -7.96 -0.08 -19.64
C VAL A 259 -7.45 -0.93 -20.82
N LYS A 260 -7.80 -0.59 -22.07
CA LYS A 260 -7.28 -1.27 -23.26
C LYS A 260 -5.75 -1.14 -23.38
N LEU A 261 -5.20 0.05 -23.12
CA LEU A 261 -3.75 0.26 -23.10
C LEU A 261 -3.08 -0.56 -21.99
N ALA A 262 -3.69 -0.64 -20.81
CA ALA A 262 -3.18 -1.45 -19.70
C ALA A 262 -3.10 -2.95 -20.06
N TYR A 263 -4.05 -3.47 -20.84
CA TYR A 263 -3.99 -4.85 -21.34
C TYR A 263 -2.88 -5.09 -22.37
N GLN A 264 -2.34 -4.05 -23.00
CA GLN A 264 -1.23 -4.16 -23.97
C GLN A 264 0.15 -4.16 -23.31
N ILE A 265 0.23 -3.89 -22.00
CA ILE A 265 1.50 -3.86 -21.27
C ILE A 265 2.17 -5.24 -21.29
N PRO A 266 3.52 -5.31 -21.38
CA PRO A 266 4.26 -6.56 -21.36
C PRO A 266 3.96 -7.44 -20.14
N SER A 267 3.98 -8.77 -20.34
CA SER A 267 3.65 -9.75 -19.29
C SER A 267 4.59 -9.70 -18.09
N TYR A 268 5.87 -9.37 -18.30
CA TYR A 268 6.85 -9.26 -17.21
C TYR A 268 6.58 -8.10 -16.24
N ILE A 269 5.76 -7.11 -16.64
CA ILE A 269 5.30 -6.01 -15.76
C ILE A 269 3.95 -6.34 -15.11
N LYS A 270 3.08 -7.07 -15.80
CA LYS A 270 1.73 -7.40 -15.33
C LYS A 270 1.68 -8.16 -14.00
N ASN A 271 2.75 -8.87 -13.65
CA ASN A 271 2.84 -9.65 -12.42
C ASN A 271 3.62 -8.92 -11.31
N LYS A 272 3.97 -7.65 -11.51
CA LYS A 272 4.81 -6.87 -10.60
C LYS A 272 3.98 -5.87 -9.79
N ALA A 273 4.51 -5.47 -8.64
CA ALA A 273 3.95 -4.39 -7.83
C ALA A 273 4.02 -3.07 -8.61
N ILE A 274 2.97 -2.24 -8.58
CA ILE A 274 2.90 -1.02 -9.40
C ILE A 274 3.65 0.17 -8.79
N TYR A 275 3.72 0.21 -7.46
CA TYR A 275 4.26 1.33 -6.71
C TYR A 275 5.71 1.70 -7.07
N PRO A 276 6.64 0.73 -7.23
CA PRO A 276 8.00 1.01 -7.67
C PRO A 276 8.06 1.67 -9.06
N PHE A 277 7.19 1.26 -9.99
CA PHE A 277 7.10 1.87 -11.32
C PHE A 277 6.58 3.30 -11.27
N VAL A 278 5.65 3.62 -10.37
CA VAL A 278 5.18 5.00 -10.15
C VAL A 278 6.33 5.90 -9.70
N TRP A 279 7.16 5.41 -8.78
CA TRP A 279 8.36 6.14 -8.35
C TRP A 279 9.38 6.30 -9.47
N ALA A 280 9.65 5.24 -10.22
CA ALA A 280 10.53 5.30 -11.39
C ALA A 280 9.99 6.25 -12.48
N TYR A 281 8.66 6.33 -12.64
CA TYR A 281 8.00 7.27 -13.54
C TYR A 281 8.23 8.72 -13.13
N TYR A 282 8.15 9.03 -11.82
CA TYR A 282 8.28 10.39 -11.28
C TYR A 282 9.71 10.87 -11.08
N ALA A 283 10.68 9.97 -10.88
CA ALA A 283 12.06 10.39 -10.72
C ALA A 283 12.61 11.11 -11.98
N LYS A 284 11.92 10.99 -13.13
CA LYS A 284 12.27 11.70 -14.37
C LYS A 284 11.87 13.18 -14.21
N LYS A 285 12.87 14.08 -14.25
CA LYS A 285 12.86 15.53 -13.93
C LYS A 285 11.78 16.44 -14.59
N SER A 286 10.77 15.92 -15.27
CA SER A 286 9.79 16.69 -16.05
C SER A 286 8.32 16.31 -15.82
N ARG A 287 8.02 15.42 -14.86
CA ARG A 287 6.66 14.90 -14.68
C ARG A 287 5.96 15.48 -13.45
N ASN A 288 4.73 15.95 -13.67
CA ASN A 288 3.86 16.42 -12.59
C ASN A 288 3.39 15.23 -11.76
N LYS A 289 3.53 15.33 -10.45
CA LYS A 289 3.02 14.33 -9.50
C LYS A 289 1.49 14.32 -9.54
N CYS A 290 0.92 13.16 -9.84
CA CYS A 290 -0.51 12.92 -9.74
C CYS A 290 -0.83 12.40 -8.34
N TYR A 291 -1.65 13.14 -7.60
CA TYR A 291 -2.08 12.79 -6.24
C TYR A 291 -2.69 11.38 -6.15
N TRP A 292 -3.42 10.94 -7.18
CA TRP A 292 -4.03 9.60 -7.17
C TRP A 292 -2.98 8.48 -7.24
N LEU A 293 -2.01 8.60 -8.16
CA LEU A 293 -0.92 7.63 -8.29
C LEU A 293 -0.01 7.61 -7.05
N GLU A 294 0.19 8.76 -6.39
CA GLU A 294 1.01 8.84 -5.17
C GLU A 294 0.35 8.15 -3.95
N ASN A 295 -0.98 8.10 -3.91
CA ASN A 295 -1.74 7.49 -2.80
C ASN A 295 -2.17 6.05 -3.09
N LEU A 296 -1.66 5.42 -4.13
CA LEU A 296 -1.84 3.99 -4.33
C LEU A 296 -1.21 3.22 -3.17
N ASN A 297 -1.91 2.19 -2.69
CA ASN A 297 -1.34 1.27 -1.72
C ASN A 297 -0.11 0.58 -2.34
N ARG A 298 0.96 0.43 -1.55
CA ARG A 298 2.26 -0.11 -2.00
C ARG A 298 2.15 -1.55 -2.51
N ASP A 299 1.20 -2.30 -1.95
CA ASP A 299 0.99 -3.71 -2.25
C ASP A 299 0.13 -3.95 -3.50
N ILE A 300 -0.33 -2.89 -4.18
CA ILE A 300 -1.17 -3.03 -5.37
C ILE A 300 -0.35 -3.63 -6.51
N HIS A 301 -0.80 -4.78 -6.99
CA HIS A 301 -0.25 -5.41 -8.18
C HIS A 301 -0.89 -4.82 -9.44
N PHE A 302 -0.26 -4.99 -10.60
CA PHE A 302 -0.74 -4.36 -11.84
C PHE A 302 -2.20 -4.72 -12.19
N HIS A 303 -2.67 -5.94 -11.91
CA HIS A 303 -4.08 -6.29 -12.16
C HIS A 303 -5.05 -5.48 -11.27
N GLU A 304 -4.76 -5.36 -9.98
CA GLU A 304 -5.53 -4.54 -9.02
C GLU A 304 -5.46 -3.07 -9.38
N PHE A 305 -4.34 -2.60 -9.94
CA PHE A 305 -4.22 -1.25 -10.45
C PHE A 305 -5.19 -0.99 -11.61
N VAL A 306 -5.37 -1.95 -12.52
CA VAL A 306 -6.40 -1.84 -13.57
C VAL A 306 -7.79 -1.78 -12.96
N ASP A 307 -8.09 -2.61 -11.96
CA ASP A 307 -9.37 -2.56 -11.24
C ASP A 307 -9.58 -1.21 -10.55
N CYS A 308 -8.55 -0.64 -9.94
CA CYS A 308 -8.59 0.69 -9.34
C CYS A 308 -8.95 1.77 -10.38
N ILE A 309 -8.38 1.72 -11.59
CA ILE A 309 -8.73 2.62 -12.69
C ILE A 309 -10.20 2.46 -13.08
N THR A 310 -10.70 1.22 -13.15
CA THR A 310 -12.12 0.97 -13.50
C THR A 310 -13.08 1.57 -12.48
N ASN A 311 -12.66 1.69 -11.22
CA ASN A 311 -13.46 2.17 -10.09
C ASN A 311 -13.32 3.68 -9.80
N ILE A 312 -12.56 4.44 -10.59
CA ILE A 312 -12.48 5.91 -10.44
C ILE A 312 -13.86 6.51 -10.74
N THR A 313 -14.54 7.04 -9.71
CA THR A 313 -15.85 7.70 -9.83
C THR A 313 -15.78 9.22 -9.85
N ASP A 314 -14.60 9.79 -9.60
CA ASP A 314 -14.41 11.24 -9.53
C ASP A 314 -14.13 11.82 -10.92
N TYR A 315 -15.20 12.27 -11.58
CA TYR A 315 -15.21 12.83 -12.93
C TYR A 315 -14.67 14.26 -13.01
N ALA A 316 -14.22 14.84 -11.90
CA ALA A 316 -13.87 16.25 -11.81
C ALA A 316 -12.53 16.63 -12.48
N HIS A 317 -11.70 15.66 -12.90
CA HIS A 317 -10.32 15.95 -13.30
C HIS A 317 -9.90 15.23 -14.58
N LYS A 318 -10.15 15.83 -15.76
CA LYS A 318 -9.55 15.42 -17.05
C LYS A 318 -8.01 15.27 -16.98
N HIS A 319 -7.36 16.04 -16.11
CA HIS A 319 -5.92 15.94 -15.85
C HIS A 319 -5.51 14.58 -15.22
N LEU A 320 -6.39 13.94 -14.43
CA LEU A 320 -6.14 12.65 -13.82
C LEU A 320 -5.98 11.55 -14.87
N PHE A 321 -6.98 11.40 -15.75
CA PHE A 321 -6.94 10.39 -16.82
C PHE A 321 -5.80 10.62 -17.81
N SER A 322 -5.46 11.89 -18.09
CA SER A 322 -4.30 12.23 -18.93
C SER A 322 -2.97 11.75 -18.33
N GLU A 323 -2.74 11.96 -17.04
CA GLU A 323 -1.51 11.49 -16.39
C GLU A 323 -1.47 9.97 -16.21
N ILE A 324 -2.61 9.33 -15.88
CA ILE A 324 -2.70 7.86 -15.83
C ILE A 324 -2.40 7.25 -17.20
N LYS A 325 -2.93 7.84 -18.27
CA LYS A 325 -2.65 7.40 -19.64
C LYS A 325 -1.16 7.49 -19.97
N LYS A 326 -0.52 8.64 -19.70
CA LYS A 326 0.94 8.81 -19.92
C LYS A 326 1.77 7.81 -19.11
N PHE A 327 1.34 7.49 -17.89
CA PHE A 327 1.98 6.48 -17.07
C PHE A 327 1.89 5.09 -17.69
N ILE A 328 0.70 4.66 -18.11
CA ILE A 328 0.49 3.35 -18.75
C ILE A 328 1.23 3.25 -20.08
N GLU A 329 1.21 4.30 -20.90
CA GLU A 329 1.99 4.35 -22.14
C GLU A 329 3.48 4.21 -21.86
N TRP A 330 3.98 4.88 -20.81
CA TRP A 330 5.38 4.77 -20.39
C TRP A 330 5.77 3.38 -19.89
N LEU A 331 4.85 2.61 -19.28
CA LEU A 331 5.12 1.24 -18.84
C LEU A 331 5.43 0.29 -19.99
N SER A 332 5.16 0.67 -21.24
CA SER A 332 5.54 -0.12 -22.43
C SER A 332 7.01 0.06 -22.83
N PHE A 333 7.88 0.38 -21.86
CA PHE A 333 9.30 0.60 -22.09
C PHE A 333 10.05 -0.72 -22.31
N ASP A 334 11.16 -0.64 -23.04
CA ASP A 334 12.10 -1.74 -23.25
C ASP A 334 13.41 -1.42 -22.51
N ILE A 335 13.76 -2.27 -21.53
CA ILE A 335 14.93 -2.05 -20.68
C ILE A 335 16.25 -2.28 -21.43
N ASP A 336 16.26 -3.16 -22.43
CA ASP A 336 17.44 -3.43 -23.26
C ASP A 336 17.73 -2.24 -24.17
N ILE A 337 16.69 -1.65 -24.77
CA ILE A 337 16.84 -0.44 -25.58
C ILE A 337 17.33 0.71 -24.71
N ILE A 338 16.69 0.97 -23.57
CA ILE A 338 17.08 2.05 -22.66
C ILE A 338 18.52 1.87 -22.17
N SER A 339 18.89 0.65 -21.78
CA SER A 339 20.25 0.38 -21.31
C SER A 339 21.25 0.56 -22.45
N ASN A 340 21.03 0.00 -23.63
CA ASN A 340 21.91 0.19 -24.80
C ASN A 340 22.12 1.66 -25.15
N ASP A 341 21.05 2.45 -25.18
CA ASP A 341 21.14 3.89 -25.44
C ASP A 341 22.04 4.58 -24.40
N ILE A 342 21.90 4.22 -23.13
CA ILE A 342 22.74 4.76 -22.04
C ILE A 342 24.20 4.33 -22.21
N PHE A 343 24.46 3.04 -22.39
CA PHE A 343 25.82 2.49 -22.42
C PHE A 343 26.57 2.86 -23.70
N SER A 344 25.88 3.08 -24.84
CA SER A 344 26.49 3.57 -26.08
C SER A 344 27.06 4.99 -25.97
N ILE A 345 26.61 5.78 -25.00
CA ILE A 345 27.09 7.16 -24.77
C ILE A 345 28.30 7.17 -23.81
N LEU A 346 28.59 6.06 -23.12
CA LEU A 346 29.62 5.99 -22.08
C LEU A 346 31.06 5.88 -22.61
N ASP A 347 31.27 5.89 -23.92
CA ASP A 347 32.61 5.91 -24.56
C ASP A 347 33.40 7.22 -24.34
N SER A 348 32.84 8.23 -23.64
CA SER A 348 33.51 9.53 -23.47
C SER A 348 33.25 10.20 -22.11
N ASN A 349 34.30 10.32 -21.28
CA ASN A 349 34.46 11.14 -20.06
C ASN A 349 33.50 10.93 -18.85
N ASP A 350 34.08 10.84 -17.64
CA ASP A 350 33.38 10.71 -16.34
C ASP A 350 32.26 11.74 -16.10
N GLU A 351 32.37 12.94 -16.68
CA GLU A 351 31.35 14.00 -16.53
C GLU A 351 30.05 13.69 -17.30
N HIS A 352 30.15 12.99 -18.45
CA HIS A 352 28.98 12.48 -19.18
C HIS A 352 28.33 11.34 -18.43
N ILE A 353 29.12 10.44 -17.83
CA ILE A 353 28.64 9.33 -16.99
C ILE A 353 27.78 9.88 -15.83
N LYS A 354 28.28 10.91 -15.15
CA LYS A 354 27.54 11.59 -14.07
C LYS A 354 26.23 12.21 -14.58
N LYS A 355 26.25 12.91 -15.72
CA LYS A 355 25.02 13.46 -16.34
C LYS A 355 24.03 12.37 -16.77
N LEU A 356 24.49 11.22 -17.28
CA LEU A 356 23.67 10.07 -17.64
C LEU A 356 23.01 9.44 -16.43
N ALA A 357 23.77 9.19 -15.37
CA ALA A 357 23.27 8.65 -14.10
C ALA A 357 22.15 9.50 -13.48
N TYR A 358 22.20 10.83 -13.65
CA TYR A 358 21.16 11.75 -13.17
C TYR A 358 20.03 12.04 -14.17
N SER A 359 20.21 11.75 -15.46
CA SER A 359 19.21 12.02 -16.50
C SER A 359 18.30 10.83 -16.79
N TYR A 360 18.77 9.61 -16.49
CA TYR A 360 18.03 8.39 -16.70
C TYR A 360 17.87 7.57 -15.42
N ASN A 361 16.62 7.25 -15.09
CA ASN A 361 16.20 6.45 -13.94
C ASN A 361 16.49 4.95 -14.10
N LEU A 362 17.56 4.55 -14.79
CA LEU A 362 17.83 3.14 -15.07
C LEU A 362 17.84 2.31 -13.79
N LEU A 363 18.45 2.84 -12.72
CA LEU A 363 18.49 2.18 -11.42
C LEU A 363 17.10 2.05 -10.76
N TYR A 364 16.23 3.06 -10.87
CA TYR A 364 14.85 2.97 -10.38
C TYR A 364 13.99 2.03 -11.23
N LEU A 365 14.27 1.91 -12.53
CA LEU A 365 13.62 0.94 -13.41
C LEU A 365 14.03 -0.48 -13.06
N ILE A 366 15.32 -0.72 -12.83
CA ILE A 366 15.84 -2.00 -12.36
C ILE A 366 15.20 -2.35 -11.01
N TRP A 367 15.15 -1.40 -10.07
CA TRP A 367 14.45 -1.55 -8.80
C TRP A 367 12.97 -1.90 -8.97
N ALA A 368 12.27 -1.24 -9.90
CA ALA A 368 10.87 -1.55 -10.17
C ALA A 368 10.67 -2.93 -10.81
N LEU A 369 11.55 -3.35 -11.71
CA LEU A 369 11.56 -4.70 -12.29
C LEU A 369 11.89 -5.77 -11.24
N TYR A 370 12.62 -5.39 -10.20
CA TYR A 370 12.94 -6.19 -9.03
C TYR A 370 11.95 -5.98 -7.86
N ASP A 371 10.68 -5.73 -8.18
CA ASP A 371 9.54 -5.63 -7.23
C ASP A 371 9.68 -4.57 -6.13
N GLY A 372 10.60 -3.62 -6.30
CA GLY A 372 10.81 -2.56 -5.32
C GLY A 372 11.49 -3.01 -4.04
N ASP A 373 12.27 -4.10 -4.07
CA ASP A 373 13.02 -4.60 -2.91
C ASP A 373 13.90 -3.50 -2.30
N GLU A 374 14.06 -3.51 -0.98
CA GLU A 374 14.85 -2.52 -0.24
C GLU A 374 16.36 -2.68 -0.51
N VAL A 375 16.77 -3.86 -0.98
CA VAL A 375 18.16 -4.25 -1.20
C VAL A 375 18.32 -4.90 -2.57
N ILE A 376 19.17 -4.33 -3.42
CA ILE A 376 19.53 -4.90 -4.72
C ILE A 376 21.02 -5.27 -4.73
N SER A 377 21.32 -6.53 -5.03
CA SER A 377 22.68 -7.04 -5.24
C SER A 377 23.11 -6.91 -6.70
N LYS A 378 24.41 -7.05 -6.95
CA LYS A 378 24.96 -7.04 -8.31
C LYS A 378 24.34 -8.14 -9.20
N ASP A 379 24.10 -9.31 -8.62
CA ASP A 379 23.51 -10.45 -9.33
C ASP A 379 22.06 -10.17 -9.76
N ASP A 380 21.28 -9.47 -8.94
CA ASP A 380 19.92 -9.06 -9.31
C ASP A 380 19.94 -8.16 -10.55
N VAL A 381 20.87 -7.20 -10.57
CA VAL A 381 21.04 -6.29 -11.71
C VAL A 381 21.49 -7.07 -12.95
N CYS A 382 22.45 -7.99 -12.78
CA CYS A 382 22.92 -8.89 -13.85
C CYS A 382 21.77 -9.68 -14.49
N ASN A 383 20.83 -10.18 -13.67
CA ASN A 383 19.67 -10.90 -14.15
C ASN A 383 18.70 -10.04 -14.99
N ILE A 384 18.77 -8.71 -14.88
CA ILE A 384 17.88 -7.78 -15.59
C ILE A 384 18.53 -7.20 -16.84
N ILE A 385 19.80 -6.77 -16.77
CA ILE A 385 20.46 -6.04 -17.88
C ILE A 385 21.66 -6.76 -18.50
N GLY A 386 22.03 -7.94 -17.99
CA GLY A 386 23.19 -8.72 -18.44
C GLY A 386 24.52 -8.25 -17.83
N SER A 387 25.53 -9.14 -17.87
CA SER A 387 26.80 -8.97 -17.14
C SER A 387 27.61 -7.75 -17.55
N GLU A 388 27.78 -7.51 -18.86
CA GLU A 388 28.60 -6.42 -19.38
C GLU A 388 28.09 -5.04 -18.90
N ARG A 389 26.77 -4.84 -18.95
CA ARG A 389 26.12 -3.59 -18.54
C ARG A 389 26.12 -3.44 -17.02
N THR A 390 25.96 -4.54 -16.30
CA THR A 390 26.01 -4.56 -14.83
C THR A 390 27.36 -4.11 -14.31
N ASP A 391 28.48 -4.54 -14.90
CA ASP A 391 29.81 -4.12 -14.43
C ASP A 391 30.01 -2.62 -14.51
N ILE A 392 29.57 -2.00 -15.60
CA ILE A 392 29.64 -0.53 -15.77
C ILE A 392 28.71 0.16 -14.76
N LEU A 393 27.47 -0.31 -14.60
CA LEU A 393 26.53 0.26 -13.62
C LEU A 393 27.07 0.14 -12.19
N TRP A 394 27.69 -0.99 -11.86
CA TRP A 394 28.27 -1.23 -10.55
C TRP A 394 29.49 -0.35 -10.31
N TYR A 395 30.34 -0.14 -11.32
CA TYR A 395 31.43 0.83 -11.25
C TYR A 395 30.90 2.24 -10.92
N ILE A 396 29.83 2.68 -11.61
CA ILE A 396 29.18 3.97 -11.34
C ILE A 396 28.63 4.05 -9.91
N ALA A 397 28.02 2.97 -9.42
CA ALA A 397 27.53 2.87 -8.05
C ALA A 397 28.67 3.01 -7.02
N THR A 398 29.80 2.34 -7.23
CA THR A 398 30.97 2.42 -6.34
C THR A 398 31.59 3.81 -6.25
N LYS A 399 31.43 4.64 -7.29
CA LYS A 399 31.84 6.05 -7.28
C LYS A 399 30.84 6.97 -6.57
N GLY A 400 29.72 6.43 -6.09
CA GLY A 400 28.68 7.18 -5.37
C GLY A 400 27.83 8.06 -6.27
N TYR A 401 27.85 7.89 -7.60
CA TYR A 401 27.11 8.75 -8.51
C TYR A 401 25.59 8.55 -8.46
N PHE A 402 25.11 7.40 -7.98
CA PHE A 402 23.69 7.15 -7.73
C PHE A 402 23.21 7.63 -6.36
N ASN A 403 24.13 7.94 -5.43
CA ASN A 403 23.79 8.21 -4.05
C ASN A 403 22.93 9.48 -3.93
N ASN A 404 21.76 9.33 -3.32
CA ASN A 404 20.81 10.38 -3.02
C ASN A 404 20.04 10.04 -1.73
N SER A 405 19.05 10.85 -1.36
CA SER A 405 18.30 10.66 -0.11
C SER A 405 17.45 9.38 -0.06
N PHE A 406 17.17 8.76 -1.22
CA PHE A 406 16.36 7.55 -1.34
C PHE A 406 17.16 6.32 -1.77
N CYS A 407 18.27 6.49 -2.50
CA CYS A 407 19.06 5.38 -3.02
C CYS A 407 20.53 5.56 -2.62
N MET A 408 21.17 4.54 -2.06
CA MET A 408 22.57 4.60 -1.65
C MET A 408 23.28 3.27 -1.90
N TYR A 409 24.47 3.32 -2.47
CA TYR A 409 25.36 2.16 -2.55
C TYR A 409 26.16 1.99 -1.24
N SER A 410 26.24 0.76 -0.74
CA SER A 410 27.07 0.38 0.40
C SER A 410 28.27 -0.44 -0.04
N ASN A 411 29.47 0.05 0.32
CA ASN A 411 30.73 -0.66 0.08
C ASN A 411 30.85 -1.90 0.97
N GLU A 412 30.30 -1.83 2.19
CA GLU A 412 30.41 -2.86 3.21
C GLU A 412 29.64 -4.11 2.78
N PHE A 413 28.44 -3.92 2.25
CA PHE A 413 27.59 -5.01 1.79
C PHE A 413 27.76 -5.35 0.31
N ASP A 414 28.32 -4.44 -0.50
CA ASP A 414 28.38 -4.53 -1.97
C ASP A 414 26.98 -4.66 -2.57
N VAL A 415 26.10 -3.72 -2.20
CA VAL A 415 24.68 -3.67 -2.60
C VAL A 415 24.19 -2.23 -2.71
N ILE A 416 23.02 -2.06 -3.34
CA ILE A 416 22.31 -0.79 -3.41
C ILE A 416 21.07 -0.86 -2.50
N PHE A 417 20.95 0.12 -1.61
CA PHE A 417 19.81 0.31 -0.71
C PHE A 417 18.80 1.30 -1.26
N PHE A 418 17.52 1.01 -1.05
CA PHE A 418 16.38 1.88 -1.36
C PHE A 418 15.57 2.18 -0.11
N GLY A 419 15.42 3.46 0.22
CA GLY A 419 14.57 3.97 1.30
C GLY A 419 15.05 3.65 2.72
N ILE A 420 16.10 2.85 2.89
CA ILE A 420 16.62 2.40 4.18
C ILE A 420 18.14 2.45 4.16
N ASN A 421 18.74 2.65 5.33
CA ASN A 421 20.17 2.44 5.54
C ASN A 421 20.34 1.55 6.78
N TYR A 422 21.07 0.45 6.64
CA TYR A 422 21.36 -0.43 7.76
C TYR A 422 22.68 -0.05 8.42
N ASP A 423 22.73 -0.15 9.74
CA ASP A 423 23.98 0.03 10.49
C ASP A 423 24.84 -1.24 10.36
N TYR A 424 25.95 -1.12 9.63
CA TYR A 424 26.90 -2.21 9.45
C TYR A 424 27.47 -2.73 10.78
N GLU A 425 27.75 -1.84 11.73
CA GLU A 425 28.31 -2.25 13.03
C GLU A 425 27.27 -2.97 13.88
N GLU A 426 25.98 -2.61 13.80
CA GLU A 426 24.92 -3.38 14.44
C GLU A 426 24.85 -4.81 13.90
N ILE A 427 24.85 -4.97 12.58
CA ILE A 427 24.80 -6.29 11.93
C ILE A 427 26.03 -7.12 12.29
N LYS A 428 27.22 -6.52 12.25
CA LYS A 428 28.46 -7.19 12.62
C LYS A 428 28.46 -7.66 14.08
N ASN A 429 27.91 -6.87 15.00
CA ASN A 429 27.76 -7.25 16.41
C ASN A 429 26.81 -8.44 16.58
N ILE A 430 25.71 -8.49 15.83
CA ILE A 430 24.80 -9.65 15.83
C ILE A 430 25.57 -10.93 15.46
N PHE A 431 26.37 -10.89 14.38
CA PHE A 431 27.16 -12.04 13.95
C PHE A 431 28.34 -12.37 14.87
N ALA A 432 28.85 -11.40 15.63
CA ALA A 432 29.87 -11.63 16.65
C ALA A 432 29.33 -12.50 17.81
N GLU A 433 28.06 -12.33 18.17
CA GLU A 433 27.39 -13.10 19.23
C GLU A 433 26.96 -14.51 18.79
N LEU A 434 26.86 -14.76 17.49
CA LEU A 434 26.48 -16.07 16.97
C LEU A 434 27.56 -17.13 17.24
N SER A 435 27.09 -18.37 17.45
CA SER A 435 27.94 -19.53 17.66
C SER A 435 28.96 -19.70 16.52
N PRO A 436 30.22 -20.04 16.81
CA PRO A 436 31.23 -20.30 15.77
C PRO A 436 30.89 -21.46 14.83
N VAL A 437 29.99 -22.36 15.26
CA VAL A 437 29.49 -23.49 14.48
C VAL A 437 27.97 -23.55 14.63
N LEU A 438 27.26 -23.62 13.52
CA LEU A 438 25.80 -23.64 13.44
C LEU A 438 25.34 -24.73 12.47
N ILE A 439 24.20 -25.36 12.74
CA ILE A 439 23.51 -26.17 11.74
C ILE A 439 22.82 -25.22 10.77
N LEU A 440 22.91 -25.47 9.46
CA LEU A 440 22.38 -24.56 8.43
C LEU A 440 20.88 -24.27 8.61
N THR A 441 20.08 -25.28 8.98
CA THR A 441 18.65 -25.09 9.26
C THR A 441 18.40 -24.21 10.48
N GLU A 442 19.22 -24.36 11.52
CA GLU A 442 19.16 -23.52 12.72
C GLU A 442 19.60 -22.09 12.39
N ALA A 443 20.68 -21.93 11.62
CA ALA A 443 21.16 -20.64 11.15
C ALA A 443 20.06 -19.90 10.38
N ASN A 444 19.40 -20.54 9.42
CA ASN A 444 18.29 -19.92 8.66
C ASN A 444 17.15 -19.48 9.60
N SER A 445 16.73 -20.35 10.52
CA SER A 445 15.68 -19.99 11.49
C SER A 445 16.09 -18.85 12.43
N LEU A 446 17.38 -18.76 12.78
CA LEU A 446 17.92 -17.65 13.58
C LEU A 446 17.90 -16.36 12.78
N LEU A 447 18.30 -16.39 11.50
CA LEU A 447 18.27 -15.23 10.62
C LEU A 447 16.84 -14.72 10.39
N ASP A 448 15.87 -15.61 10.21
CA ASP A 448 14.44 -15.24 10.12
C ASP A 448 13.97 -14.50 11.38
N ASN A 449 14.31 -15.04 12.55
CA ASN A 449 13.98 -14.41 13.83
C ASN A 449 14.65 -13.04 14.00
N ILE A 450 15.92 -12.92 13.58
CA ILE A 450 16.66 -11.64 13.61
C ILE A 450 16.02 -10.64 12.64
N SER A 451 15.70 -11.07 11.42
CA SER A 451 15.08 -10.23 10.40
C SER A 451 13.79 -9.59 10.89
N VAL A 452 12.88 -10.39 11.45
CA VAL A 452 11.61 -9.90 12.01
C VAL A 452 11.83 -9.00 13.23
N LYS A 453 12.71 -9.39 14.16
CA LYS A 453 12.90 -8.68 15.42
C LYS A 453 13.61 -7.33 15.26
N LYS A 454 14.54 -7.25 14.30
CA LYS A 454 15.40 -6.08 14.05
C LYS A 454 15.00 -5.30 12.81
N ASN A 455 14.01 -5.77 12.05
CA ASN A 455 13.59 -5.21 10.76
C ASN A 455 14.76 -5.06 9.78
N ILE A 456 15.57 -6.13 9.66
CA ILE A 456 16.73 -6.21 8.77
C ILE A 456 16.38 -7.15 7.62
N SER A 457 16.68 -6.77 6.38
CA SER A 457 16.47 -7.63 5.21
C SER A 457 17.23 -8.96 5.35
N LEU A 458 16.54 -10.08 5.09
CA LEU A 458 17.14 -11.41 5.04
C LEU A 458 18.31 -11.48 4.05
N LYS A 459 18.25 -10.71 2.97
CA LYS A 459 19.31 -10.65 1.95
C LYS A 459 20.62 -10.09 2.52
N ILE A 460 20.53 -9.12 3.42
CA ILE A 460 21.70 -8.55 4.09
C ILE A 460 22.27 -9.52 5.10
N LEU A 461 21.41 -10.19 5.86
CA LEU A 461 21.83 -11.23 6.79
C LEU A 461 22.49 -12.41 6.07
N SER A 462 21.99 -12.82 4.90
CA SER A 462 22.61 -13.88 4.11
C SER A 462 23.97 -13.47 3.55
N ILE A 463 24.10 -12.23 3.04
CA ILE A 463 25.39 -11.70 2.58
C ILE A 463 26.42 -11.70 3.72
N GLU A 464 26.02 -11.27 4.91
CA GLU A 464 26.94 -11.25 6.07
C GLU A 464 27.28 -12.67 6.56
N LEU A 465 26.31 -13.61 6.50
CA LEU A 465 26.57 -15.01 6.79
C LEU A 465 27.64 -15.58 5.86
N ASP A 466 27.50 -15.37 4.55
CA ASP A 466 28.44 -15.86 3.54
C ASP A 466 29.84 -15.22 3.68
N LYS A 467 29.90 -13.98 4.17
CA LYS A 467 31.17 -13.29 4.47
C LYS A 467 31.88 -13.87 5.69
N GLN A 468 31.13 -14.19 6.76
CA GLN A 468 31.71 -14.58 8.04
C GLN A 468 31.84 -16.10 8.24
N TYR A 469 31.06 -16.91 7.52
CA TYR A 469 30.99 -18.35 7.69
C TYR A 469 31.31 -19.10 6.40
N ILE A 470 31.99 -20.23 6.54
CA ILE A 470 32.05 -21.24 5.49
C ILE A 470 30.82 -22.13 5.64
N ILE A 471 30.01 -22.20 4.57
CA ILE A 471 28.86 -23.09 4.49
C ILE A 471 29.30 -24.39 3.82
N ASN A 472 29.09 -25.52 4.48
CA ASN A 472 29.39 -26.83 3.93
C ASN A 472 28.27 -27.82 4.28
N GLN A 473 27.61 -28.34 3.25
CA GLN A 473 26.47 -29.27 3.36
C GLN A 473 25.40 -28.76 4.33
N SER A 474 25.41 -29.26 5.57
CA SER A 474 24.42 -28.97 6.61
C SER A 474 24.95 -28.10 7.75
N VAL A 475 26.20 -27.62 7.68
CA VAL A 475 26.86 -26.89 8.77
C VAL A 475 27.51 -25.61 8.25
N CYS A 476 27.38 -24.54 9.04
CA CYS A 476 28.06 -23.27 8.85
C CYS A 476 29.11 -23.11 9.95
N TYR A 477 30.35 -22.74 9.62
CA TYR A 477 31.38 -22.50 10.63
C TYR A 477 32.28 -21.31 10.31
N LYS A 478 32.74 -20.59 11.33
CA LYS A 478 33.70 -19.48 11.14
C LYS A 478 35.06 -20.05 10.71
N PRO A 479 35.71 -19.50 9.67
CA PRO A 479 36.95 -20.05 9.09
C PRO A 479 38.11 -20.14 10.10
N ASN A 480 38.20 -19.14 11.00
CA ASN A 480 39.25 -19.03 12.02
C ASN A 480 38.75 -19.42 13.42
N CYS A 481 37.73 -20.28 13.53
CA CYS A 481 37.28 -20.74 14.84
C CYS A 481 38.34 -21.64 15.51
N PHE A 482 38.44 -21.53 16.85
CA PHE A 482 39.33 -22.40 17.61
C PHE A 482 38.90 -23.87 17.43
N PRO A 483 39.84 -24.82 17.22
CA PRO A 483 39.52 -26.23 16.97
C PRO A 483 38.55 -26.84 17.98
N ARG A 484 38.65 -26.43 19.26
CA ARG A 484 37.76 -26.85 20.34
C ARG A 484 36.26 -26.72 20.01
N TYR A 485 35.85 -25.71 19.23
CA TYR A 485 34.43 -25.55 18.85
C TYR A 485 33.98 -26.66 17.89
N LEU A 486 34.84 -27.05 16.94
CA LEU A 486 34.56 -28.16 16.03
C LEU A 486 34.48 -29.49 16.78
N TYR A 487 35.43 -29.74 17.70
CA TYR A 487 35.42 -30.95 18.54
C TYR A 487 34.22 -31.00 19.48
N SER A 488 33.84 -29.87 20.09
CA SER A 488 32.64 -29.74 20.93
C SER A 488 31.38 -30.05 20.11
N TYR A 489 31.26 -29.52 18.90
CA TYR A 489 30.14 -29.81 18.00
C TYR A 489 30.06 -31.31 17.66
N ILE A 490 31.18 -31.95 17.31
CA ILE A 490 31.22 -33.38 16.97
C ILE A 490 30.85 -34.22 18.20
N LEU A 491 31.41 -33.89 19.37
CA LEU A 491 31.14 -34.59 20.63
C LEU A 491 29.66 -34.50 21.01
N LEU A 492 29.05 -33.32 20.85
CA LEU A 492 27.63 -33.10 21.09
C LEU A 492 26.78 -33.94 20.14
N ASN A 493 27.00 -33.86 18.83
CA ASN A 493 26.03 -34.40 17.87
C ASN A 493 26.21 -35.90 17.59
N PHE A 494 27.42 -36.45 17.68
CA PHE A 494 27.73 -37.80 17.21
C PHE A 494 28.14 -38.77 18.33
N PHE A 495 28.51 -38.29 19.52
CA PHE A 495 28.98 -39.13 20.64
C PHE A 495 28.09 -39.00 21.87
N LYS A 496 26.78 -39.31 21.70
CA LYS A 496 25.76 -39.20 22.76
C LYS A 496 26.06 -40.03 24.01
N THR A 497 26.71 -41.18 23.85
CA THR A 497 27.13 -42.06 24.95
C THR A 497 28.54 -41.77 25.46
N GLY A 498 29.23 -40.80 24.86
CA GLY A 498 30.60 -40.42 25.16
C GLY A 498 31.64 -40.98 24.19
N TYR A 499 32.76 -40.29 24.10
CA TYR A 499 33.94 -40.62 23.33
C TYR A 499 34.98 -41.30 24.24
N LYS A 500 35.41 -42.51 23.86
CA LYS A 500 36.50 -43.23 24.55
C LYS A 500 37.86 -42.83 23.96
N ILE A 501 38.76 -42.30 24.79
CA ILE A 501 40.16 -42.01 24.40
C ILE A 501 40.96 -43.30 24.20
N ASP A 502 42.05 -43.22 23.45
CA ASP A 502 42.89 -44.37 23.06
C ASP A 502 42.13 -45.45 22.27
N ASN A 503 40.96 -45.09 21.71
CA ASN A 503 40.21 -45.94 20.80
C ASN A 503 40.42 -45.46 19.36
N ALA A 504 41.16 -46.25 18.58
CA ALA A 504 41.48 -45.93 17.19
C ALA A 504 40.24 -45.77 16.29
N GLN A 505 39.16 -46.52 16.54
CA GLN A 505 37.93 -46.40 15.74
C GLN A 505 37.22 -45.07 16.00
N ASN A 506 37.14 -44.63 17.26
CA ASN A 506 36.55 -43.34 17.59
C ASN A 506 37.35 -42.18 16.99
N ALA A 507 38.69 -42.26 17.06
CA ALA A 507 39.58 -41.28 16.45
C ALA A 507 39.39 -41.20 14.93
N GLU A 508 39.24 -42.34 14.26
CA GLU A 508 38.97 -42.38 12.81
C GLU A 508 37.61 -41.77 12.47
N THR A 509 36.57 -42.06 13.25
CA THR A 509 35.25 -41.43 13.10
C THR A 509 35.32 -39.92 13.22
N ILE A 510 36.11 -39.38 14.15
CA ILE A 510 36.32 -37.93 14.25
C ILE A 510 37.02 -37.37 12.99
N ARG A 511 38.04 -38.04 12.46
CA ARG A 511 38.69 -37.61 11.21
C ARG A 511 37.71 -37.57 10.05
N LEU A 512 36.85 -38.58 9.94
CA LEU A 512 35.81 -38.62 8.91
C LEU A 512 34.86 -37.42 9.04
N TYR A 513 34.39 -37.10 10.24
CA TYR A 513 33.54 -35.92 10.45
C TYR A 513 34.27 -34.60 10.21
N MET A 514 35.53 -34.48 10.62
CA MET A 514 36.35 -33.29 10.35
C MET A 514 36.52 -33.05 8.84
N LYS A 515 36.71 -34.13 8.08
CA LYS A 515 36.79 -34.07 6.63
C LYS A 515 35.44 -33.77 5.99
N SER A 516 34.38 -34.48 6.36
CA SER A 516 33.08 -34.38 5.69
C SER A 516 32.34 -33.09 6.01
N LEU A 517 32.36 -32.64 7.27
CA LEU A 517 31.60 -31.47 7.73
C LEU A 517 32.40 -30.18 7.59
N PHE A 518 33.71 -30.22 7.83
CA PHE A 518 34.54 -29.01 7.94
C PHE A 518 35.65 -28.92 6.88
N ASN A 519 35.73 -29.86 5.93
CA ASN A 519 36.78 -29.91 4.90
C ASN A 519 38.22 -29.80 5.47
N LYS A 520 38.43 -30.20 6.73
CA LYS A 520 39.74 -30.19 7.38
C LYS A 520 40.43 -31.54 7.15
N GLN A 521 41.39 -31.57 6.24
CA GLN A 521 42.14 -32.79 5.86
C GLN A 521 43.48 -32.96 6.59
N GLU A 522 43.78 -32.14 7.59
CA GLU A 522 45.05 -32.25 8.30
C GLU A 522 45.24 -33.63 8.94
N TYR A 523 46.45 -34.17 8.88
CA TYR A 523 46.81 -35.40 9.58
C TYR A 523 46.83 -35.11 11.08
N ILE A 524 45.72 -35.43 11.77
CA ILE A 524 45.60 -35.27 13.22
C ILE A 524 45.90 -36.61 13.88
N SER A 525 46.92 -36.63 14.75
CA SER A 525 47.28 -37.82 15.52
C SER A 525 46.17 -38.21 16.51
N ASN A 526 46.03 -39.49 16.85
CA ASN A 526 45.03 -39.94 17.85
C ASN A 526 45.20 -39.19 19.18
N ARG A 527 46.45 -38.98 19.62
CA ARG A 527 46.76 -38.25 20.86
C ARG A 527 46.29 -36.80 20.81
N SER A 528 46.41 -36.15 19.65
CA SER A 528 45.94 -34.79 19.45
C SER A 528 44.42 -34.70 19.52
N ILE A 529 43.70 -35.65 18.90
CA ILE A 529 42.23 -35.74 18.99
C ILE A 529 41.79 -35.94 20.44
N ASP A 530 42.39 -36.92 21.12
CA ASP A 530 42.07 -37.23 22.51
C ASP A 530 42.28 -36.01 23.40
N ALA A 531 43.40 -35.30 23.26
CA ALA A 531 43.68 -34.07 24.01
C ALA A 531 42.62 -32.98 23.77
N GLN A 532 42.12 -32.83 22.53
CA GLN A 532 41.07 -31.85 22.23
C GLN A 532 39.72 -32.25 22.81
N ILE A 533 39.33 -33.53 22.71
CA ILE A 533 38.12 -34.05 23.35
C ILE A 533 38.17 -33.87 24.87
N MET A 534 39.33 -34.13 25.49
CA MET A 534 39.55 -33.93 26.93
C MET A 534 39.37 -32.48 27.38
N GLN A 535 39.64 -31.51 26.50
CA GLN A 535 39.46 -30.08 26.80
C GLN A 535 38.00 -29.63 26.75
N VAL A 536 37.16 -30.30 25.94
CA VAL A 536 35.77 -29.87 25.69
C VAL A 536 34.72 -30.76 26.34
N GLY A 537 35.06 -32.01 26.65
CA GLY A 537 34.18 -33.00 27.25
C GLY A 537 34.37 -33.15 28.76
N LEU A 538 33.34 -33.64 29.43
CA LEU A 538 33.38 -34.07 30.83
C LEU A 538 33.72 -35.55 30.92
N LEU A 539 34.65 -35.92 31.80
CA LEU A 539 35.02 -37.32 32.03
C LEU A 539 33.86 -38.04 32.72
N CYS A 540 33.12 -38.86 31.99
CA CYS A 540 31.94 -39.58 32.49
C CYS A 540 32.27 -40.98 33.01
N ASP A 541 33.35 -41.60 32.51
CA ASP A 541 33.86 -42.89 32.98
C ASP A 541 35.36 -42.99 32.69
N ARG A 542 36.02 -44.10 33.04
CA ARG A 542 37.46 -44.32 32.84
C ARG A 542 37.85 -44.07 31.38
N GLY A 543 38.46 -42.92 31.09
CA GLY A 543 38.86 -42.52 29.73
C GLY A 543 37.70 -42.28 28.77
N MET A 544 36.48 -42.03 29.26
CA MET A 544 35.32 -41.72 28.42
C MET A 544 34.83 -40.31 28.71
N TYR A 545 34.60 -39.52 27.66
CA TYR A 545 34.26 -38.10 27.74
C TYR A 545 32.91 -37.83 27.06
N ILE A 546 32.03 -37.09 27.70
CA ILE A 546 30.71 -36.72 27.17
C ILE A 546 30.59 -35.20 27.05
N HIS A 547 29.74 -34.72 26.13
CA HIS A 547 29.50 -33.29 26.01
C HIS A 547 28.81 -32.72 27.28
N PRO A 548 29.21 -31.53 27.78
CA PRO A 548 28.61 -30.93 28.97
C PRO A 548 27.08 -30.77 28.92
N LEU A 549 26.52 -30.46 27.75
CA LEU A 549 25.06 -30.31 27.58
C LEU A 549 24.25 -31.58 27.85
N TYR A 550 24.88 -32.77 27.86
CA TYR A 550 24.21 -34.00 28.24
C TYR A 550 24.22 -34.26 29.75
N VAL A 551 24.92 -33.42 30.51
CA VAL A 551 25.05 -33.54 31.96
C VAL A 551 24.25 -32.42 32.63
N SER A 552 23.27 -32.79 33.44
CA SER A 552 22.46 -31.89 34.26
C SER A 552 22.36 -32.44 35.67
N VAL A 553 22.74 -31.62 36.63
CA VAL A 553 22.76 -31.95 38.06
C VAL A 553 21.90 -30.93 38.80
N SER A 554 21.07 -31.39 39.73
CA SER A 554 20.22 -30.49 40.51
C SER A 554 21.04 -29.60 41.45
N ASN A 555 20.53 -28.39 41.70
CA ASN A 555 21.15 -27.44 42.63
C ASN A 555 21.26 -28.02 44.06
N GLU A 556 20.36 -28.92 44.45
CA GLU A 556 20.40 -29.61 45.74
C GLU A 556 21.64 -30.49 45.86
N ILE A 557 21.96 -31.29 44.83
CA ILE A 557 23.16 -32.13 44.82
C ILE A 557 24.41 -31.26 44.84
N ILE A 558 24.43 -30.16 44.07
CA ILE A 558 25.55 -29.21 44.07
C ILE A 558 25.76 -28.63 45.47
N ALA A 559 24.68 -28.25 46.17
CA ALA A 559 24.76 -27.73 47.53
C ALA A 559 25.29 -28.77 48.52
N ILE A 560 24.83 -30.03 48.43
CA ILE A 560 25.29 -31.13 49.28
C ILE A 560 26.78 -31.39 49.08
N LEU A 561 27.23 -31.47 47.83
CA LEU A 561 28.65 -31.65 47.49
C LEU A 561 29.49 -30.51 48.06
N LYS A 562 29.05 -29.26 47.87
CA LYS A 562 29.73 -28.08 48.39
C LYS A 562 29.81 -28.11 49.93
N GLN A 563 28.72 -28.43 50.60
CA GLN A 563 28.66 -28.50 52.06
C GLN A 563 29.57 -29.60 52.60
N TYR A 564 29.56 -30.79 52.00
CA TYR A 564 30.44 -31.88 52.40
C TYR A 564 31.93 -31.46 52.31
N ILE A 565 32.34 -30.89 51.18
CA ILE A 565 33.73 -30.45 50.96
C ILE A 565 34.12 -29.35 51.96
N LEU A 566 33.22 -28.40 52.26
CA LEU A 566 33.48 -27.30 53.19
C LEU A 566 33.60 -27.78 54.64
N VAL A 567 32.68 -28.63 55.11
CA VAL A 567 32.63 -29.11 56.50
C VAL A 567 33.73 -30.13 56.81
N SER A 568 34.19 -30.88 55.81
CA SER A 568 35.24 -31.88 56.00
C SER A 568 36.50 -31.26 56.62
N LYS A 569 36.97 -31.83 57.74
CA LYS A 569 38.21 -31.41 58.43
C LYS A 569 39.48 -31.93 57.76
N LYS A 570 39.36 -32.74 56.70
CA LYS A 570 40.51 -33.33 56.00
C LYS A 570 41.17 -32.30 55.08
N GLU A 571 42.49 -32.19 55.13
CA GLU A 571 43.27 -31.36 54.20
C GLU A 571 43.23 -31.88 52.76
N ARG A 572 43.04 -33.21 52.61
CA ARG A 572 42.93 -33.90 51.31
C ARG A 572 41.71 -34.82 51.32
N ILE A 573 40.84 -34.67 50.33
CA ILE A 573 39.63 -35.48 50.17
C ILE A 573 39.75 -36.26 48.86
N SER A 574 39.67 -37.59 48.89
CA SER A 574 39.69 -38.37 47.64
C SER A 574 38.32 -38.38 46.97
N PHE A 575 38.28 -38.34 45.63
CA PHE A 575 37.01 -38.46 44.89
C PHE A 575 36.33 -39.82 45.09
N LYS A 576 37.11 -40.87 45.41
CA LYS A 576 36.57 -42.19 45.72
C LYS A 576 35.78 -42.16 47.03
N GLU A 577 36.40 -41.63 48.08
CA GLU A 577 35.77 -41.48 49.40
C GLU A 577 34.53 -40.60 49.30
N LEU A 578 34.64 -39.44 48.67
CA LEU A 578 33.51 -38.53 48.49
C LEU A 578 32.33 -39.19 47.77
N PHE A 579 32.61 -40.00 46.74
CA PHE A 579 31.57 -40.73 46.02
C PHE A 579 30.95 -41.84 46.87
N ASP A 580 31.77 -42.62 47.58
CA ASP A 580 31.31 -43.74 48.39
C ASP A 580 30.43 -43.26 49.56
N ASP A 581 30.79 -42.15 50.21
CA ASP A 581 30.04 -41.55 51.32
C ASP A 581 28.69 -40.97 50.89
N LEU A 582 28.63 -40.36 49.70
CA LEU A 582 27.42 -39.73 49.17
C LEU A 582 26.62 -40.63 48.22
N LYS A 583 27.00 -41.91 48.11
CA LYS A 583 26.45 -42.82 47.09
C LYS A 583 24.92 -42.94 47.11
N LEU A 584 24.32 -42.96 48.30
CA LEU A 584 22.86 -43.00 48.46
C LEU A 584 22.20 -41.70 48.00
N THR A 585 22.80 -40.55 48.32
CA THR A 585 22.30 -39.24 47.90
C THR A 585 22.47 -39.01 46.40
N LEU A 586 23.49 -39.63 45.79
CA LEU A 586 23.80 -39.51 44.37
C LEU A 586 23.06 -40.56 43.50
N SER A 587 22.32 -41.52 44.08
CA SER A 587 21.74 -42.65 43.34
C SER A 587 20.82 -42.20 42.21
N ASP A 588 20.04 -41.14 42.46
CA ASP A 588 19.02 -40.63 41.55
C ASP A 588 19.58 -39.55 40.61
N SER A 589 20.88 -39.25 40.73
CA SER A 589 21.59 -38.30 39.90
C SER A 589 22.28 -38.96 38.70
N GLN A 590 22.79 -38.15 37.77
CA GLN A 590 23.67 -38.61 36.69
C GLN A 590 25.11 -38.91 37.17
N ILE A 591 25.44 -38.65 38.44
CA ILE A 591 26.76 -38.94 39.02
C ILE A 591 26.85 -40.42 39.37
N LYS A 592 27.23 -41.25 38.40
CA LYS A 592 27.28 -42.71 38.57
C LYS A 592 28.63 -43.27 39.04
N ASN A 593 29.69 -42.47 39.00
CA ASN A 593 31.02 -42.87 39.45
C ASN A 593 31.87 -41.66 39.88
N ARG A 594 33.02 -41.94 40.49
CA ARG A 594 33.98 -40.92 40.93
C ARG A 594 34.55 -40.03 39.81
N TYR A 595 34.59 -40.51 38.57
CA TYR A 595 35.13 -39.75 37.44
C TYR A 595 34.15 -38.64 37.04
N MET A 596 32.87 -39.00 36.88
CA MET A 596 31.78 -38.05 36.64
C MET A 596 31.67 -37.04 37.79
N LEU A 597 31.79 -37.51 39.04
CA LEU A 597 31.79 -36.64 40.22
C LEU A 597 32.89 -35.57 40.14
N LYS A 598 34.13 -35.98 39.84
CA LYS A 598 35.24 -35.05 39.65
C LYS A 598 34.91 -34.03 38.56
N SER A 599 34.47 -34.49 37.38
CA SER A 599 34.19 -33.58 36.27
C SER A 599 33.04 -32.62 36.56
N ILE A 600 32.04 -33.01 37.36
CA ILE A 600 30.97 -32.13 37.80
C ILE A 600 31.47 -31.08 38.79
N ILE A 601 32.34 -31.47 39.73
CA ILE A 601 32.96 -30.53 40.66
C ILE A 601 33.75 -29.45 39.90
N ASP A 602 34.55 -29.87 38.91
CA ASP A 602 35.33 -28.96 38.07
C ASP A 602 34.41 -28.09 37.17
N HIS A 603 33.40 -28.68 36.54
CA HIS A 603 32.49 -28.00 35.59
C HIS A 603 31.59 -26.95 36.26
N TYR A 604 30.96 -27.29 37.38
CA TYR A 604 30.09 -26.39 38.14
C TYR A 604 30.85 -25.52 39.14
N GLN A 605 32.19 -25.62 39.16
CA GLN A 605 33.06 -24.86 40.07
C GLN A 605 32.60 -24.96 41.55
N ILE A 606 32.26 -26.19 41.97
CA ILE A 606 31.61 -26.45 43.27
C ILE A 606 32.49 -25.98 44.44
N CYS A 607 33.81 -26.04 44.29
CA CYS A 607 34.77 -25.53 45.26
C CYS A 607 35.91 -24.74 44.60
N SER A 608 36.48 -23.79 45.36
CA SER A 608 37.65 -22.99 44.97
C SER A 608 38.99 -23.67 45.28
N TYR A 609 38.94 -24.91 45.79
CA TYR A 609 40.12 -25.67 46.18
C TYR A 609 40.83 -26.26 44.98
N ARG A 610 42.14 -26.47 45.09
CA ARG A 610 42.92 -27.12 44.04
C ARG A 610 42.48 -28.58 43.91
N THR A 611 42.17 -29.02 42.69
CA THR A 611 41.88 -30.42 42.37
C THR A 611 43.01 -31.03 41.55
N ASP A 612 43.29 -32.32 41.74
CA ASP A 612 44.12 -33.11 40.84
C ASP A 612 43.32 -34.31 40.28
N ARG A 613 44.01 -35.34 39.79
CA ARG A 613 43.36 -36.53 39.23
C ARG A 613 42.47 -37.27 40.24
N ASP A 614 42.90 -37.35 41.50
CA ASP A 614 42.33 -38.26 42.50
C ASP A 614 41.83 -37.54 43.77
N TYR A 615 42.24 -36.29 44.00
CA TYR A 615 42.01 -35.57 45.25
C TYR A 615 41.59 -34.10 45.07
N ILE A 616 40.92 -33.60 46.11
CA ILE A 616 40.68 -32.17 46.39
C ILE A 616 41.59 -31.75 47.55
N TYR A 617 42.33 -30.66 47.38
CA TYR A 617 43.27 -30.12 48.37
C TYR A 617 42.75 -28.81 48.95
N LYS A 618 42.50 -28.77 50.26
CA LYS A 618 41.96 -27.58 50.95
C LYS A 618 43.01 -26.53 51.33
N THR A 619 44.24 -26.71 50.87
CA THR A 619 45.44 -25.95 51.25
C THR A 619 46.17 -25.44 50.02
#